data_AF-A0A2G4SKH5-F1
#
_entry.id   AF-A0A2G4SKH5-F1
#
_cell.length_a   1.000
_cell.length_b   1.000
_cell.length_c   1.000
_cell.angle_alpha   90.00
_cell.angle_beta   90.00
_cell.angle_gamma   90.00
#
_symmetry.space_group_name_H-M   'P 1'
#
loop_
_entity.id
_entity.type
_entity.pdbx_description
1 polymer ?
#
loop_
_entity_poly.entity_id
_entity_poly.type
_entity_poly.pdbx_seq_one_letter_code
_entity_poly.pdbx_strand_id
1 'polypeptide(L)'
;VQDNILHGKVLVRNLDYQKTVTVRYTFDYWETVQNVNAIYQSNYHSNTLYDVFTFKINIQSSSLYFAIHYKVGSQEFWDNNDCKNYEIQFVHNRPASTTMNKDQQEENQLKKRYDFSQAI
;
A
#
# COMPACT_ATOMS: atom_id res chain seq x y z
N VAL A 1 -4.68 -3.89 15.93
CA VAL A 1 -4.48 -4.39 14.55
C VAL A 1 -3.82 -3.26 13.80
N GLN A 2 -2.65 -3.50 13.21
CA GLN A 2 -2.00 -2.51 12.36
C GLN A 2 -2.60 -2.70 10.98
N ASP A 3 -3.48 -1.78 10.57
CA ASP A 3 -4.23 -1.93 9.32
C ASP A 3 -3.28 -1.70 8.14
N ASN A 4 -2.87 -2.80 7.50
CA ASN A 4 -2.09 -2.79 6.26
C ASN A 4 -2.98 -2.44 5.06
N ILE A 5 -3.62 -1.28 5.10
CA ILE A 5 -4.54 -0.82 4.06
C ILE A 5 -4.07 0.53 3.52
N LEU A 6 -3.80 0.58 2.22
CA LEU A 6 -3.61 1.83 1.50
C LEU A 6 -4.96 2.44 1.18
N HIS A 7 -5.21 3.65 1.69
CA HIS A 7 -6.34 4.48 1.30
C HIS A 7 -5.89 5.51 0.27
N GLY A 8 -6.52 5.51 -0.90
CA GLY A 8 -6.23 6.47 -1.96
C GLY A 8 -7.44 7.27 -2.39
N LYS A 9 -7.18 8.44 -2.97
CA LYS A 9 -8.16 9.31 -3.62
C LYS A 9 -7.76 9.55 -5.06
N VAL A 10 -8.74 9.56 -5.95
CA VAL A 10 -8.58 9.84 -7.38
C VAL A 10 -9.53 10.97 -7.74
N LEU A 11 -9.01 11.98 -8.43
CA LEU A 11 -9.82 13.04 -9.05
C LEU A 11 -10.09 12.67 -10.50
N VAL A 12 -11.35 12.68 -10.91
CA VAL A 12 -11.73 12.44 -12.31
C VAL A 12 -12.58 13.59 -12.83
N ARG A 13 -12.41 13.94 -14.11
CA ARG A 13 -13.21 15.01 -14.72
C ARG A 13 -14.65 14.54 -14.87
N ASN A 14 -15.60 15.36 -14.43
CA ASN A 14 -17.02 15.09 -14.48
C ASN A 14 -17.59 15.29 -15.90
N LEU A 15 -17.40 14.29 -16.76
CA LEU A 15 -17.82 14.32 -18.17
C LEU A 15 -19.21 13.70 -18.41
N ASP A 16 -19.59 12.70 -17.61
CA ASP A 16 -20.88 12.02 -17.65
C ASP A 16 -21.19 11.46 -16.25
N TYR A 17 -22.45 11.21 -15.92
CA TYR A 17 -22.84 10.53 -14.69
C TYR A 17 -22.29 9.10 -14.59
N GLN A 18 -22.31 8.33 -15.69
CA GLN A 18 -21.86 6.94 -15.69
C GLN A 18 -20.34 6.85 -15.77
N LYS A 19 -19.71 6.74 -14.60
CA LYS A 19 -18.25 6.64 -14.44
C LYS A 19 -17.85 5.32 -13.82
N THR A 20 -16.73 4.77 -14.27
CA THR A 20 -16.05 3.66 -13.60
C THR A 20 -14.58 4.02 -13.46
N VAL A 21 -14.09 3.99 -12.22
CA VAL A 21 -12.69 4.24 -11.90
C VAL A 21 -12.12 2.96 -11.33
N THR A 22 -11.10 2.42 -11.98
CA THR A 22 -10.43 1.18 -11.57
C THR A 22 -8.96 1.49 -11.33
N VAL A 23 -8.46 1.13 -10.15
CA VAL A 23 -7.04 1.14 -9.85
C VAL A 23 -6.48 -0.22 -10.25
N ARG A 24 -5.60 -0.23 -11.25
CA ARG A 24 -4.86 -1.41 -11.67
C ARG A 24 -3.52 -1.38 -10.97
N TYR A 25 -3.16 -2.46 -10.30
CA TYR A 25 -1.95 -2.51 -9.49
C TYR A 25 -1.29 -3.88 -9.47
N THR A 26 -0.06 -3.90 -8.96
CA THR A 26 0.80 -5.08 -8.86
C THR A 26 1.78 -4.91 -7.69
N PHE A 27 2.24 -6.03 -7.14
CA PHE A 27 3.31 -6.09 -6.15
C PHE A 27 4.61 -6.69 -6.71
N ASP A 28 4.62 -7.08 -7.99
CA ASP A 28 5.65 -7.92 -8.63
C ASP A 28 6.06 -7.41 -10.02
N TYR A 29 6.25 -6.09 -10.15
CA TYR A 29 6.74 -5.46 -11.40
C TYR A 29 5.90 -5.81 -12.64
N TRP A 30 4.58 -5.95 -12.47
CA TRP A 30 3.60 -6.25 -13.53
C TRP A 30 3.63 -7.69 -14.05
N GLU A 31 4.26 -8.64 -13.34
CA GLU A 31 4.10 -10.06 -13.62
C GLU A 31 2.66 -10.52 -13.36
N THR A 32 2.05 -10.02 -12.29
CA THR A 32 0.62 -10.18 -12.01
C THR A 32 -0.10 -8.84 -11.98
N VAL A 33 -1.40 -8.89 -12.26
CA VAL A 33 -2.27 -7.71 -12.28
C VAL A 33 -3.47 -7.93 -11.38
N GLN A 34 -3.67 -7.01 -10.46
CA GLN A 34 -4.87 -6.91 -9.63
C GLN A 34 -5.61 -5.61 -9.97
N ASN A 35 -6.92 -5.63 -9.77
CA ASN A 35 -7.77 -4.46 -10.02
C ASN A 35 -8.70 -4.25 -8.83
N VAL A 36 -8.87 -2.99 -8.43
CA VAL A 36 -9.89 -2.60 -7.46
C VAL A 36 -10.71 -1.43 -8.00
N ASN A 37 -12.02 -1.50 -7.86
CA ASN A 37 -12.89 -0.40 -8.23
C ASN A 37 -12.87 0.66 -7.13
N ALA A 38 -12.65 1.90 -7.55
CA ALA A 38 -12.81 3.05 -6.67
C ALA A 38 -14.30 3.42 -6.57
N ILE A 39 -14.69 3.95 -5.42
CA ILE A 39 -16.06 4.29 -5.07
C ILE A 39 -16.19 5.81 -5.04
N TYR A 40 -17.22 6.35 -5.69
CA TYR A 40 -17.53 7.77 -5.63
C TYR A 40 -17.70 8.22 -4.18
N GLN A 41 -16.98 9.27 -3.79
CA GLN A 41 -17.05 9.87 -2.47
C GLN A 41 -17.87 11.17 -2.50
N SER A 42 -17.50 12.10 -3.36
CA SER A 42 -18.12 13.43 -3.45
C SER A 42 -17.68 14.17 -4.70
N ASN A 43 -18.33 15.29 -5.02
CA ASN A 43 -17.76 16.30 -5.92
C ASN A 43 -16.53 16.96 -5.27
N TYR A 44 -15.64 17.52 -6.08
CA TYR A 44 -14.45 18.21 -5.60
C TYR A 44 -14.74 19.65 -5.16
N HIS A 45 -15.11 19.83 -3.89
CA HIS A 45 -15.34 21.13 -3.25
C HIS A 45 -16.15 22.11 -4.13
N SER A 46 -15.77 23.38 -4.19
CA SER A 46 -16.44 24.45 -4.96
C SER A 46 -16.37 24.24 -6.48
N ASN A 47 -15.72 23.18 -6.96
CA ASN A 47 -15.52 22.90 -8.37
C ASN A 47 -16.21 21.58 -8.78
N THR A 48 -17.38 21.70 -9.39
CA THR A 48 -18.17 20.56 -9.89
C THR A 48 -17.61 19.93 -11.16
N LEU A 49 -16.50 20.44 -11.70
CA LEU A 49 -15.84 19.86 -12.88
C LEU A 49 -15.13 18.55 -12.56
N TYR A 50 -14.93 18.22 -11.28
CA TYR A 50 -14.24 17.00 -10.85
C TYR A 50 -15.01 16.26 -9.76
N ASP A 51 -14.97 14.94 -9.85
CA ASP A 51 -15.46 14.02 -8.82
C ASP A 51 -14.27 13.38 -8.09
N VAL A 52 -14.47 13.10 -6.81
CA VAL A 52 -13.54 12.39 -5.94
C VAL A 52 -14.00 10.95 -5.81
N PHE A 53 -13.13 10.02 -6.19
CA PHE A 53 -13.29 8.59 -5.95
C PHE A 53 -12.27 8.12 -4.92
N THR A 54 -12.63 7.12 -4.11
CA THR A 54 -11.75 6.52 -3.10
C THR A 54 -11.58 5.04 -3.35
N PHE A 55 -10.39 4.53 -3.03
CA PHE A 55 -10.11 3.10 -3.10
C PHE A 55 -9.33 2.64 -1.88
N LYS A 56 -9.36 1.32 -1.66
CA LYS A 56 -8.61 0.64 -0.61
C LYS A 56 -7.87 -0.54 -1.21
N ILE A 57 -6.59 -0.68 -0.90
CA ILE A 57 -5.76 -1.83 -1.29
C ILE A 57 -5.16 -2.44 -0.03
N ASN A 58 -5.29 -3.75 0.12
CA ASN A 58 -4.60 -4.48 1.18
C ASN A 58 -3.13 -4.62 0.80
N ILE A 59 -2.23 -4.14 1.65
CA ILE A 59 -0.80 -4.14 1.40
C ILE A 59 -0.24 -5.53 1.72
N GLN A 60 0.35 -6.17 0.72
CA GLN A 60 0.89 -7.53 0.83
C GLN A 60 2.40 -7.61 0.58
N SER A 61 3.02 -6.50 0.18
CA SER A 61 4.45 -6.42 -0.15
C SER A 61 5.04 -5.09 0.33
N SER A 62 6.35 -4.97 0.32
CA SER A 62 7.08 -3.72 0.62
C SER A 62 6.97 -2.69 -0.49
N SER A 63 6.53 -3.06 -1.69
CA SER A 63 6.45 -2.16 -2.85
C SER A 63 5.14 -2.39 -3.60
N LEU A 64 4.51 -1.33 -4.10
CA LEU A 64 3.28 -1.37 -4.88
C LEU A 64 3.44 -0.47 -6.11
N TYR A 65 3.02 -0.98 -7.27
CA TYR A 65 2.93 -0.20 -8.50
C TYR A 65 1.48 -0.10 -8.93
N PHE A 66 1.05 1.06 -9.41
CA PHE A 66 -0.32 1.22 -9.89
C PHE A 66 -0.48 2.26 -11.00
N ALA A 67 -1.59 2.13 -11.72
CA ALA A 67 -2.10 3.09 -12.68
C ALA A 67 -3.62 3.21 -12.53
N ILE A 68 -4.18 4.34 -12.97
CA ILE A 68 -5.61 4.61 -12.89
C ILE A 68 -6.23 4.43 -14.26
N HIS A 69 -7.27 3.62 -14.32
CA HIS A 69 -8.15 3.49 -15.48
C HIS A 69 -9.46 4.21 -15.21
N TYR A 70 -9.78 5.18 -16.05
CA TYR A 70 -11.02 5.94 -15.98
C TYR A 70 -11.86 5.71 -17.23
N LYS A 71 -13.04 5.12 -17.06
CA LYS A 71 -14.04 4.95 -18.12
C LYS A 71 -15.24 5.85 -17.86
N VAL A 72 -15.67 6.58 -18.88
CA VAL A 72 -16.83 7.48 -18.83
C VAL A 72 -17.56 7.49 -20.16
N GLY A 73 -18.84 7.10 -20.14
CA GLY A 73 -19.59 6.82 -21.37
C GLY A 73 -18.86 5.80 -22.25
N SER A 74 -18.53 6.19 -23.49
CA SER A 74 -17.79 5.39 -24.47
C SER A 74 -16.27 5.64 -24.47
N GLN A 75 -15.76 6.53 -23.62
CA GLN A 75 -14.35 6.92 -23.60
C GLN A 75 -13.60 6.23 -22.46
N GLU A 76 -12.33 5.94 -22.69
CA GLU A 76 -11.39 5.42 -21.70
C GLU A 76 -10.12 6.26 -21.64
N PHE A 77 -9.60 6.44 -20.43
CA PHE A 77 -8.42 7.22 -20.14
C PHE A 77 -7.54 6.45 -19.16
N TRP A 78 -6.23 6.57 -19.33
CA TRP A 78 -5.24 6.00 -18.43
C TRP A 78 -4.38 7.12 -17.85
N ASP A 79 -4.28 7.17 -16.54
CA ASP A 79 -3.21 7.88 -15.84
C ASP A 79 -2.21 6.84 -15.36
N ASN A 80 -1.18 6.65 -16.16
CA ASN A 80 -0.06 5.74 -15.92
C ASN A 80 1.25 6.51 -15.73
N ASN A 81 1.18 7.79 -15.31
CA ASN A 81 2.36 8.62 -15.07
C ASN A 81 3.36 8.60 -16.24
N ASP A 82 2.89 8.90 -17.46
CA ASP A 82 3.68 8.85 -18.70
C ASP A 82 4.42 7.52 -18.89
N CYS A 83 3.70 6.41 -18.75
CA CYS A 83 4.20 5.03 -18.83
C CYS A 83 5.20 4.61 -17.72
N LYS A 84 5.47 5.45 -16.73
CA LYS A 84 6.32 5.09 -15.58
C LYS A 84 5.53 4.36 -14.48
N ASN A 85 4.22 4.58 -14.44
CA ASN A 85 3.32 4.22 -13.34
C ASN A 85 3.69 4.91 -12.03
N TYR A 86 2.82 4.76 -11.03
CA TYR A 86 3.07 5.21 -9.68
C TYR A 86 3.70 4.09 -8.88
N GLU A 87 4.75 4.38 -8.12
CA GLU A 87 5.45 3.45 -7.25
C GLU A 87 5.39 3.92 -5.80
N ILE A 88 5.05 3.02 -4.88
CA ILE A 88 5.06 3.27 -3.44
C ILE A 88 5.95 2.23 -2.76
N GLN A 89 6.90 2.72 -1.96
CA GLN A 89 7.77 1.91 -1.11
C GLN A 89 7.30 2.01 0.35
N PHE A 90 6.89 0.90 0.95
CA PHE A 90 6.43 0.82 2.34
C PHE A 90 7.59 0.52 3.27
N VAL A 91 7.99 1.54 4.03
CA VAL A 91 9.02 1.39 5.06
C VAL A 91 8.36 0.89 6.35
N HIS A 92 8.67 -0.36 6.71
CA HIS A 92 8.34 -0.85 8.04
C HIS A 92 9.39 -0.32 9.01
N ASN A 93 9.03 0.67 9.82
CA ASN A 93 9.80 1.02 11.00
C ASN A 93 9.73 -0.17 11.97
N ARG A 94 10.61 -1.17 11.79
CA ARG A 94 10.97 -2.03 12.92
C ARG A 94 11.57 -1.07 13.94
N PRO A 95 10.97 -0.89 15.13
CA PRO A 95 11.72 -0.26 16.21
C PRO A 95 13.01 -1.06 16.31
N ALA A 96 14.15 -0.36 16.25
CA ALA A 96 15.45 -0.99 16.29
C ALA A 96 15.40 -2.05 17.39
N SER A 97 15.47 -3.33 17.00
CA SER A 97 15.76 -4.36 17.98
C SER A 97 17.03 -3.87 18.63
N THR A 98 16.96 -3.50 19.92
CA THR A 98 18.12 -3.23 20.74
C THR A 98 19.14 -4.27 20.35
N THR A 99 20.23 -3.83 19.70
CA THR A 99 21.35 -4.70 19.41
C THR A 99 21.88 -5.10 20.77
N MET A 100 21.33 -6.18 21.33
CA MET A 100 21.95 -6.88 22.44
C MET A 100 23.26 -7.37 21.84
N ASN A 101 24.37 -6.78 22.29
CA ASN A 101 25.71 -7.18 21.88
C ASN A 101 25.79 -8.71 21.90
N LYS A 102 26.26 -9.31 20.80
CA LYS A 102 26.40 -10.78 20.68
C LYS A 102 27.17 -11.36 21.87
N ASP A 103 28.14 -10.61 22.39
CA ASP A 103 28.93 -10.93 23.57
C ASP A 103 28.09 -11.07 24.85
N GLN A 104 27.08 -10.20 25.06
CA GLN A 104 26.18 -10.28 26.21
C GLN A 104 25.18 -11.44 26.07
N GLN A 105 24.79 -11.79 24.84
CA GLN A 105 23.92 -12.95 24.61
C GLN A 105 24.66 -14.26 24.88
N GLU A 106 25.91 -14.38 24.43
CA GLU A 106 26.76 -15.52 24.74
C GLU A 106 27.04 -15.62 26.24
N GLU A 107 27.39 -14.51 26.90
CA GLU A 107 27.63 -14.50 28.35
C GLU A 107 26.39 -14.90 29.15
N ASN A 108 25.20 -14.43 28.75
CA ASN A 108 23.94 -14.81 29.38
C ASN A 108 23.55 -16.28 29.11
N GLN A 109 23.90 -16.82 27.93
CA GLN A 109 23.70 -18.25 27.63
C GLN A 109 24.68 -19.13 28.41
N LEU A 110 25.95 -18.73 28.52
CA LEU A 110 26.94 -19.42 29.35
C LEU A 110 26.53 -19.42 30.82
N LYS A 111 26.11 -18.27 31.38
CA LYS A 111 25.64 -18.20 32.77
C LYS A 111 24.46 -19.12 33.04
N LYS A 112 23.49 -19.22 32.12
CA LYS A 112 22.38 -20.18 32.23
C LYS A 112 22.83 -21.64 32.09
N ARG A 113 23.81 -21.93 31.23
CA ARG A 113 24.34 -23.29 31.00
C ARG A 113 25.13 -23.83 32.20
N TYR A 114 25.76 -22.95 32.98
CA TYR A 114 26.55 -23.29 34.18
C TYR A 114 25.83 -22.92 35.49
N ASP A 115 24.54 -22.63 35.45
CA ASP A 115 23.73 -22.41 36.64
C ASP A 115 23.31 -23.76 37.26
N PHE A 116 24.07 -24.21 38.25
CA PHE A 116 23.82 -25.46 38.98
C PHE A 116 22.80 -25.31 40.11
N SER A 117 22.14 -24.15 40.25
CA SER A 117 21.16 -23.92 41.33
C SER A 117 19.90 -24.78 41.24
N GLN A 118 19.64 -25.43 40.10
CA GLN A 118 18.50 -26.35 39.89
C GLN A 118 18.88 -27.84 39.84
N ALA A 119 20.14 -28.20 40.11
CA ALA A 119 20.57 -29.59 40.16
C ALA A 119 20.48 -30.15 41.59
N ILE A 120 19.26 -30.40 42.08
CA ILE A 120 18.93 -31.34 43.18
C ILE A 120 17.64 -32.07 42.80
#